data_AF-A0A058Z202-F1
#
_entry.id   AF-A0A058Z202-F1
#
_cell.length_a   1.000
_cell.length_b   1.000
_cell.length_c   1.000
_cell.angle_alpha   90.00
_cell.angle_beta   90.00
_cell.angle_gamma   90.00
#
_symmetry.space_group_name_H-M   'P 1'
#
loop_
_entity.id
_entity.type
_entity.pdbx_description
1 polymer ?
#
loop_
_entity_poly.entity_id
_entity_poly.type
_entity_poly.pdbx_seq_one_letter_code
_entity_poly.pdbx_strand_id
1 'polypeptide(L)'
;MTMEAPYWLSAETSLGRVVDYIAPLRRMFYTVFPWEMSFRSLADVPDYIQGAVPFFIGSILVEAVILVWLRRQEEREQQEAADTSSSNPKAKPASGRKPTRKYKLVGFDFFDAVTSMSSGLFMLVFNQLVLNGFELRAYAYVFERFRLVTLPSDSLVVWVVGFLGVDLGYYWFHRMAHEINLFWSAGHVVHHSSDAYNATVAVRQSALQLYTSWMFYLPLALVLPPPAFHAHRMLNTLFQFWIHTELIDNIGPLEWILNTPSHHRVHHGRNPYCIDKNYAGTLIIWDRMFGTFEAERRDEEPVSYGLTHVQPTFDPWRVQFEHLARLVARAFRAPSFGDALRTLFYGPGWTFVVDDRGPCPRLGHFEDIPKVDAHSESGKMRHRPPPATGSLNVYCLLGFFLAQGAHSLAGPALGPGGTPTLMVHGAVIAFVLLTLTTVGALYSGHSWAVPLECARLLLSIGYLLLAERDLFSSAIRLSDYRVYLRLAALVQFLLFIWLVTHRNSLYKPASGGPAKAATARATTEEGASAEAASSSASSSVATATGAGGLSKRK
;
A
#
# COMPACT_ATOMS: atom_id res chain seq x y z
N MET A 1 33.92 -21.71 10.20
CA MET A 1 34.91 -20.62 10.11
C MET A 1 34.16 -19.39 10.54
N THR A 2 34.45 -18.87 11.74
CA THR A 2 33.74 -17.70 12.26
C THR A 2 34.13 -16.49 11.42
N MET A 3 33.16 -15.82 10.80
CA MET A 3 33.46 -14.66 9.96
C MET A 3 33.50 -13.42 10.85
N GLU A 4 34.71 -12.94 11.18
CA GLU A 4 34.89 -11.64 11.83
C GLU A 4 35.15 -10.54 10.79
N ALA A 5 34.78 -9.30 11.13
CA ALA A 5 35.05 -8.17 10.26
C ALA A 5 36.56 -7.99 10.06
N PRO A 6 37.05 -7.83 8.82
CA PRO A 6 38.45 -7.52 8.59
C PRO A 6 38.85 -6.19 9.26
N TYR A 7 40.07 -6.11 9.79
CA TYR A 7 40.56 -4.90 10.51
C TYR A 7 40.43 -3.60 9.69
N TRP A 8 40.60 -3.67 8.36
CA TRP A 8 40.49 -2.51 7.46
C TRP A 8 39.05 -2.02 7.23
N LEU A 9 38.05 -2.75 7.74
CA LEU A 9 36.64 -2.35 7.81
C LEU A 9 36.24 -1.84 9.20
N SER A 10 37.19 -1.68 10.14
CA SER A 10 36.85 -1.13 11.45
C SER A 10 36.39 0.32 11.36
N ALA A 11 35.45 0.71 12.23
CA ALA A 11 34.92 2.06 12.33
C ALA A 11 35.99 3.13 12.66
N GLU A 12 37.20 2.72 13.03
CA GLU A 12 38.34 3.61 13.30
C GLU A 12 39.06 4.02 12.01
N THR A 13 38.90 3.27 10.92
CA THR A 13 39.50 3.59 9.62
C THR A 13 38.63 4.56 8.82
N SER A 14 39.24 5.35 7.93
CA SER A 14 38.48 6.22 7.01
C SER A 14 37.55 5.42 6.09
N LEU A 15 37.95 4.22 5.67
CA LEU A 15 37.13 3.34 4.84
C LEU A 15 35.95 2.76 5.63
N GLY A 16 36.19 2.26 6.84
CA GLY A 16 35.13 1.75 7.72
C GLY A 16 34.08 2.82 8.06
N ARG A 17 34.50 4.07 8.34
CA ARG A 17 33.56 5.19 8.54
C ARG A 17 32.67 5.46 7.33
N VAL A 18 33.22 5.38 6.12
CA VAL A 18 32.42 5.52 4.88
C VAL A 18 31.45 4.36 4.74
N VAL A 19 31.91 3.13 4.96
CA VAL A 19 31.09 1.92 4.88
C VAL A 19 29.94 1.94 5.88
N ASP A 20 30.17 2.42 7.09
CA ASP A 20 29.15 2.62 8.13
C ASP A 20 28.17 3.73 7.74
N TYR A 21 28.67 4.85 7.21
CA TYR A 21 27.83 5.97 6.77
C TYR A 21 26.84 5.57 5.67
N ILE A 22 27.26 4.71 4.73
CA ILE A 22 26.40 4.20 3.65
C ILE A 22 25.71 2.87 3.99
N ALA A 23 25.83 2.36 5.22
CA ALA A 23 25.30 1.06 5.59
C ALA A 23 23.78 0.90 5.34
N PRO A 24 22.91 1.89 5.61
CA PRO A 24 21.49 1.77 5.27
C PRO A 24 21.25 1.59 3.76
N LEU A 25 21.98 2.33 2.93
CA LEU A 25 21.91 2.19 1.47
C LEU A 25 22.40 0.80 1.02
N ARG A 26 23.49 0.31 1.61
CA ARG A 26 23.99 -1.04 1.33
C ARG A 26 22.99 -2.12 1.67
N ARG A 27 22.27 -1.97 2.79
CA ARG A 27 21.21 -2.90 3.24
C ARG A 27 20.03 -2.91 2.29
N MET A 28 19.67 -1.75 1.72
CA MET A 28 18.62 -1.68 0.69
C MET A 28 18.91 -2.55 -0.53
N PHE A 29 20.17 -2.71 -0.92
CA PHE A 29 20.55 -3.51 -2.08
C PHE A 29 21.10 -4.89 -1.72
N TYR A 30 20.87 -5.37 -0.50
CA TYR A 30 21.41 -6.65 -0.02
C TYR A 30 22.96 -6.74 -0.07
N THR A 31 23.66 -5.60 -0.19
CA THR A 31 25.13 -5.52 -0.25
C THR A 31 25.73 -5.53 1.17
N VAL A 32 25.37 -6.55 1.94
CA VAL A 32 25.81 -6.77 3.32
C VAL A 32 26.71 -8.01 3.38
N PHE A 33 27.66 -8.00 4.30
CA PHE A 33 28.50 -9.15 4.57
C PHE A 33 27.79 -10.14 5.50
N PRO A 34 28.11 -11.46 5.41
CA PRO A 34 27.51 -12.46 6.29
C PRO A 34 27.66 -12.17 7.79
N TRP A 35 28.80 -11.63 8.21
CA TRP A 35 29.05 -11.29 9.62
C TRP A 35 28.23 -10.08 10.12
N GLU A 36 27.84 -9.16 9.23
CA GLU A 36 26.93 -8.04 9.57
C GLU A 36 25.50 -8.53 9.88
N MET A 37 25.22 -9.80 9.56
CA MET A 37 23.91 -10.44 9.65
C MET A 37 23.90 -11.59 10.67
N SER A 38 24.97 -11.73 11.45
CA SER A 38 25.19 -12.83 12.39
C SER A 38 24.82 -12.41 13.81
N PHE A 39 23.65 -12.83 14.28
CA PHE A 39 23.10 -12.42 15.58
C PHE A 39 22.91 -13.62 16.52
N ARG A 40 23.20 -13.41 17.81
CA ARG A 40 23.02 -14.44 18.85
C ARG A 40 21.57 -14.54 19.30
N SER A 41 20.89 -13.41 19.41
CA SER A 41 19.50 -13.33 19.83
C SER A 41 18.69 -12.41 18.93
N LEU A 42 17.37 -12.49 19.02
CA LEU A 42 16.47 -11.59 18.29
C LEU A 42 16.60 -10.14 18.75
N ALA A 43 16.97 -9.90 20.01
CA ALA A 43 17.17 -8.56 20.55
C ALA A 43 18.41 -7.86 19.98
N ASP A 44 19.36 -8.64 19.43
CA ASP A 44 20.58 -8.11 18.83
C ASP A 44 20.37 -7.69 17.36
N VAL A 45 19.26 -8.08 16.73
CA VAL A 45 18.96 -7.74 15.34
C VAL A 45 18.56 -6.25 15.26
N PRO A 46 19.32 -5.40 14.55
CA PRO A 46 18.96 -4.00 14.42
C PRO A 46 17.67 -3.81 13.63
N ASP A 47 16.91 -2.78 13.94
CA ASP A 47 15.75 -2.42 13.11
C ASP A 47 16.22 -1.74 11.81
N TYR A 48 16.52 -2.54 10.80
CA TYR A 48 16.97 -2.06 9.49
C TYR A 48 15.91 -1.24 8.75
N ILE A 49 14.62 -1.52 8.97
CA ILE A 49 13.54 -0.75 8.34
C ILE A 49 13.55 0.66 8.90
N GLN A 50 13.56 0.79 10.23
CA GLN A 50 13.61 2.09 10.90
C GLN A 50 14.86 2.88 10.51
N GLY A 51 16.01 2.21 10.40
CA GLY A 51 17.26 2.83 9.93
C GLY A 51 17.22 3.33 8.48
N ALA A 52 16.35 2.77 7.63
CA ALA A 52 16.19 3.17 6.23
C ALA A 52 15.12 4.25 5.99
N VAL A 53 14.26 4.54 6.99
CA VAL A 53 13.17 5.53 6.86
C VAL A 53 13.63 6.89 6.29
N PRO A 54 14.77 7.49 6.71
CA PRO A 54 15.23 8.74 6.12
C PRO A 54 15.51 8.65 4.61
N PHE A 55 16.02 7.51 4.14
CA PHE A 55 16.27 7.25 2.72
C PHE A 55 14.98 7.07 1.93
N PHE A 56 13.97 6.41 2.53
CA PHE A 56 12.65 6.28 1.91
C PHE A 56 11.99 7.64 1.72
N ILE A 57 11.94 8.46 2.77
CA ILE A 57 11.38 9.82 2.71
C ILE A 57 12.15 10.66 1.68
N GLY A 58 13.48 10.63 1.73
CA GLY A 58 14.32 11.35 0.78
C GLY A 58 14.05 10.95 -0.67
N SER A 59 13.97 9.65 -0.94
CA SER A 59 13.71 9.10 -2.28
C SER A 59 12.32 9.48 -2.79
N ILE A 60 11.29 9.38 -1.94
CA ILE A 60 9.92 9.80 -2.27
C ILE A 60 9.89 11.29 -2.63
N LEU A 61 10.54 12.14 -1.84
CA LEU A 61 10.55 13.59 -2.09
C LEU A 61 11.28 13.94 -3.40
N VAL A 62 12.46 13.34 -3.62
CA VAL A 62 13.24 13.55 -4.85
C VAL A 62 12.45 13.08 -6.07
N GLU A 63 11.87 11.89 -6.03
CA GLU A 63 11.06 11.37 -7.12
C GLU A 63 9.82 12.23 -7.36
N ALA A 64 9.12 12.66 -6.32
CA ALA A 64 7.94 13.53 -6.44
C ALA A 64 8.30 14.85 -7.16
N VAL A 65 9.43 15.47 -6.79
CA VAL A 65 9.91 16.69 -7.46
C VAL A 65 10.20 16.44 -8.95
N ILE A 66 10.88 15.34 -9.26
CA ILE A 66 11.22 14.98 -10.65
C ILE A 66 9.95 14.71 -11.46
N LEU A 67 9.02 13.89 -10.95
CA LEU A 67 7.78 13.54 -11.64
C LEU A 67 6.87 14.76 -11.86
N VAL A 68 6.77 15.67 -10.88
CA VAL A 68 6.02 16.93 -11.02
C VAL A 68 6.69 17.84 -12.05
N TRP A 69 8.02 17.91 -12.07
CA TRP A 69 8.76 18.70 -13.06
C TRP A 69 8.57 18.14 -14.48
N LEU A 70 8.71 16.83 -14.66
CA LEU A 70 8.51 16.15 -15.95
C LEU A 70 7.09 16.36 -16.48
N ARG A 71 6.08 16.18 -15.63
CA ARG A 71 4.68 16.40 -16.02
C ARG A 71 4.42 17.83 -16.49
N ARG A 72 5.01 18.83 -15.82
CA ARG A 72 4.89 20.24 -16.25
C ARG A 72 5.59 20.51 -17.58
N GLN A 73 6.67 19.81 -17.90
CA GLN A 73 7.30 19.90 -19.22
C GLN A 73 6.38 19.32 -20.29
N GLU A 74 5.83 18.12 -20.05
CA GLU A 74 4.89 17.48 -20.98
C GLU A 74 3.62 18.32 -21.23
N GLU A 75 3.06 18.93 -20.18
CA GLU A 75 1.89 19.82 -20.29
C GLU A 75 2.21 21.07 -21.13
N ARG A 76 3.42 21.63 -21.01
CA ARG A 76 3.88 22.76 -21.84
C ARG A 76 4.07 22.36 -23.30
N GLU A 77 4.73 21.22 -23.54
CA GLU A 77 4.93 20.69 -24.90
C GLU A 77 3.59 20.42 -25.60
N GLN A 78 2.59 19.91 -24.87
CA GLN A 78 1.23 19.70 -25.40
C GLN A 78 0.50 21.00 -25.70
N GLN A 79 0.60 21.99 -24.81
CA GLN A 79 0.00 23.30 -25.04
C GLN A 79 0.62 23.99 -26.25
N GLU A 80 1.96 23.98 -26.37
CA GLU A 80 2.68 24.51 -27.53
C GLU A 80 2.29 23.80 -28.84
N ALA A 81 2.15 22.47 -28.81
CA ALA A 81 1.70 21.69 -29.95
C ALA A 81 0.26 22.04 -30.35
N ALA A 82 -0.65 22.18 -29.37
CA ALA A 82 -2.03 22.58 -29.60
C ALA A 82 -2.12 24.00 -30.19
N ASP A 83 -1.38 24.96 -29.65
CA ASP A 83 -1.32 26.35 -30.12
C ASP A 83 -0.70 26.46 -31.52
N THR A 84 0.30 25.63 -31.84
CA THR A 84 0.89 25.57 -33.18
C THR A 84 -0.09 24.98 -34.19
N SER A 85 -0.80 23.90 -33.82
CA SER A 85 -1.78 23.24 -34.68
C SER A 85 -3.00 24.13 -34.97
N SER A 86 -3.40 24.96 -34.01
CA SER A 86 -4.54 25.89 -34.16
C SER A 86 -4.18 27.13 -34.98
N SER A 87 -2.93 27.59 -34.89
CA SER A 87 -2.45 28.79 -35.62
C SER A 87 -2.02 28.49 -37.07
N ASN A 88 -1.48 27.30 -37.36
CA ASN A 88 -1.18 26.87 -38.72
C ASN A 88 -1.15 25.33 -38.83
N PRO A 89 -2.17 24.69 -39.45
CA PRO A 89 -2.27 23.23 -39.56
C PRO A 89 -1.12 22.57 -40.35
N LYS A 90 -0.37 23.36 -41.13
CA LYS A 90 0.79 22.89 -41.92
C LYS A 90 2.13 23.28 -41.30
N ALA A 91 2.14 24.01 -40.18
CA ALA A 91 3.38 24.36 -39.49
C ALA A 91 3.91 23.14 -38.73
N LYS A 92 5.18 22.80 -38.97
CA LYS A 92 5.91 21.93 -38.06
C LYS A 92 6.09 22.66 -36.71
N PRO A 93 6.04 21.96 -35.57
CA PRO A 93 6.22 22.57 -34.25
C PRO A 93 7.49 23.43 -34.24
N ALA A 94 7.34 24.70 -33.81
CA ALA A 94 8.39 25.72 -33.90
C ALA A 94 9.67 25.35 -33.13
N SER A 95 9.60 24.41 -32.19
CA SER A 95 10.71 24.08 -31.30
C SER A 95 11.76 23.14 -31.92
N GLY A 96 11.47 22.40 -33.01
CA GLY A 96 12.38 21.37 -33.55
C GLY A 96 12.82 20.30 -32.53
N ARG A 97 12.32 20.36 -31.30
CA ARG A 97 12.64 19.46 -30.20
C ARG A 97 11.75 18.24 -30.37
N LYS A 98 12.39 17.09 -30.56
CA LYS A 98 11.72 15.80 -30.36
C LYS A 98 11.18 15.77 -28.93
N PRO A 99 10.01 15.15 -28.69
CA PRO A 99 9.49 14.96 -27.34
C PRO A 99 10.59 14.34 -26.47
N THR A 100 10.76 14.87 -25.27
CA THR A 100 11.84 14.44 -24.35
C THR A 100 11.72 12.97 -23.96
N ARG A 101 10.52 12.38 -24.06
CA ARG A 101 10.25 10.96 -23.83
C ARG A 101 9.28 10.40 -24.88
N LYS A 102 9.46 9.13 -25.24
CA LYS A 102 8.63 8.42 -26.24
C LYS A 102 7.25 8.03 -25.69
N TYR A 103 7.12 7.94 -24.36
CA TYR A 103 5.92 7.49 -23.66
C TYR A 103 5.62 8.41 -22.47
N LYS A 104 4.33 8.49 -22.10
CA LYS A 104 3.84 9.32 -21.01
C LYS A 104 3.98 8.59 -19.68
N LEU A 105 4.47 9.27 -18.66
CA LEU A 105 4.41 8.75 -17.29
C LEU A 105 3.02 8.93 -16.71
N VAL A 106 2.58 7.97 -15.90
CA VAL A 106 1.39 8.16 -15.07
C VAL A 106 1.64 9.26 -14.05
N GLY A 107 2.84 9.28 -13.47
CA GLY A 107 3.38 10.39 -12.71
C GLY A 107 3.02 10.38 -11.23
N PHE A 108 3.24 11.53 -10.59
CA PHE A 108 2.95 11.74 -9.18
C PHE A 108 1.56 12.36 -8.99
N ASP A 109 0.73 11.71 -8.18
CA ASP A 109 -0.49 12.30 -7.65
C ASP A 109 -0.41 12.45 -6.13
N PHE A 110 -0.77 13.64 -5.66
CA PHE A 110 -0.65 13.99 -4.25
C PHE A 110 -1.62 13.22 -3.36
N PHE A 111 -2.87 13.03 -3.80
CA PHE A 111 -3.88 12.34 -3.00
C PHE A 111 -3.57 10.87 -2.90
N ASP A 112 -3.18 10.26 -4.02
CA ASP A 112 -2.77 8.87 -4.00
C ASP A 112 -1.51 8.67 -3.14
N ALA A 113 -0.52 9.55 -3.23
CA ALA A 113 0.66 9.51 -2.36
C ALA A 113 0.30 9.57 -0.86
N VAL A 114 -0.59 10.49 -0.46
CA VAL A 114 -1.06 10.58 0.93
C VAL A 114 -1.84 9.33 1.34
N THR A 115 -2.64 8.75 0.45
CA THR A 115 -3.39 7.50 0.71
C THR A 115 -2.47 6.30 0.86
N SER A 116 -1.42 6.24 0.04
CA SER A 116 -0.40 5.20 0.08
C SER A 116 0.38 5.25 1.41
N MET A 117 0.81 6.43 1.84
CA MET A 117 1.44 6.62 3.16
C MET A 117 0.46 6.36 4.32
N SER A 118 -0.81 6.77 4.17
CA SER A 118 -1.87 6.52 5.15
C SER A 118 -2.13 5.02 5.34
N SER A 119 -2.09 4.24 4.27
CA SER A 119 -2.25 2.77 4.33
C SER A 119 -1.10 2.13 5.11
N GLY A 120 0.14 2.59 4.89
CA GLY A 120 1.30 2.17 5.68
C GLY A 120 1.16 2.47 7.17
N LEU A 121 0.78 3.71 7.53
CA LEU A 121 0.54 4.08 8.92
C LEU A 121 -0.65 3.31 9.53
N PHE A 122 -1.71 3.09 8.77
CA PHE A 122 -2.84 2.25 9.17
C PHE A 122 -2.37 0.84 9.52
N MET A 123 -1.57 0.22 8.65
CA MET A 123 -1.01 -1.11 8.89
C MET A 123 -0.18 -1.14 10.19
N LEU A 124 0.66 -0.14 10.44
CA LEU A 124 1.49 -0.08 11.65
C LEU A 124 0.65 -0.05 12.93
N VAL A 125 -0.38 0.81 13.01
CA VAL A 125 -1.24 0.88 14.20
C VAL A 125 -2.16 -0.32 14.33
N PHE A 126 -2.64 -0.88 13.21
CA PHE A 126 -3.48 -2.07 13.23
C PHE A 126 -2.72 -3.29 13.76
N ASN A 127 -1.46 -3.47 13.35
CA ASN A 127 -0.62 -4.56 13.83
C ASN A 127 -0.32 -4.48 15.33
N GLN A 128 -0.34 -3.28 15.92
CA GLN A 128 -0.23 -3.11 17.38
C GLN A 128 -1.49 -3.58 18.12
N LEU A 129 -2.68 -3.53 17.50
CA LEU A 129 -3.94 -3.93 18.12
C LEU A 129 -4.16 -5.45 18.11
N VAL A 130 -3.79 -6.14 17.04
CA VAL A 130 -4.18 -7.54 16.83
C VAL A 130 -3.17 -8.50 17.45
N LEU A 131 -2.02 -8.76 16.82
CA LEU A 131 -1.02 -9.69 17.33
C LEU A 131 0.41 -9.27 16.91
N ASN A 132 0.92 -8.20 17.52
CA ASN A 132 2.30 -7.77 17.27
C ASN A 132 3.30 -8.92 17.50
N GLY A 133 4.20 -9.13 16.54
CA GLY A 133 5.22 -10.19 16.57
C GLY A 133 4.71 -11.61 16.33
N PHE A 134 3.46 -11.80 15.87
CA PHE A 134 2.89 -13.13 15.62
C PHE A 134 3.74 -14.00 14.69
N GLU A 135 4.13 -13.49 13.52
CA GLU A 135 4.97 -14.21 12.55
C GLU A 135 6.24 -14.74 13.22
N LEU A 136 6.97 -13.86 13.92
CA LEU A 136 8.23 -14.21 14.56
C LEU A 136 8.05 -15.20 15.71
N ARG A 137 6.97 -15.08 16.50
CA ARG A 137 6.64 -16.05 17.57
C ARG A 137 6.27 -17.41 17.00
N ALA A 138 5.48 -17.46 15.94
CA ALA A 138 5.11 -18.70 15.26
C ALA A 138 6.35 -19.37 14.66
N TYR A 139 7.21 -18.58 14.00
CA TYR A 139 8.48 -19.04 13.45
C TYR A 139 9.40 -19.61 14.53
N ALA A 140 9.61 -18.86 15.63
CA ALA A 140 10.43 -19.29 16.76
C ALA A 140 9.86 -20.55 17.43
N TYR A 141 8.53 -20.65 17.57
CA TYR A 141 7.89 -21.86 18.09
C TYR A 141 8.23 -23.09 17.23
N VAL A 142 8.14 -22.97 15.90
CA VAL A 142 8.49 -24.07 14.99
C VAL A 142 9.98 -24.41 15.09
N PHE A 143 10.85 -23.41 15.10
CA PHE A 143 12.30 -23.60 15.23
C PHE A 143 12.68 -24.29 16.55
N GLU A 144 12.06 -23.90 17.66
CA GLU A 144 12.39 -24.47 18.97
C GLU A 144 11.92 -25.92 19.15
N ARG A 145 10.87 -26.33 18.44
CA ARG A 145 10.25 -27.65 18.62
C ARG A 145 10.57 -28.64 17.51
N PHE A 146 10.79 -28.17 16.29
CA PHE A 146 10.83 -29.01 15.09
C PHE A 146 12.08 -28.80 14.22
N ARG A 147 13.03 -27.94 14.61
CA ARG A 147 14.27 -27.79 13.82
C ARG A 147 14.97 -29.13 13.61
N LEU A 148 15.46 -29.34 12.40
CA LEU A 148 16.20 -30.53 12.00
C LEU A 148 17.69 -30.39 12.35
N VAL A 149 18.19 -29.15 12.29
CA VAL A 149 19.60 -28.83 12.53
C VAL A 149 19.73 -27.45 13.16
N THR A 150 20.74 -27.29 14.01
CA THR A 150 21.19 -25.98 14.49
C THR A 150 22.46 -25.61 13.75
N LEU A 151 22.36 -24.65 12.82
CA LEU A 151 23.52 -24.13 12.11
C LEU A 151 24.15 -22.94 12.87
N PRO A 152 25.49 -22.77 12.83
CA PRO A 152 26.14 -21.59 13.41
C PRO A 152 25.65 -20.31 12.74
N SER A 153 25.26 -19.31 13.52
CA SER A 153 24.69 -18.04 13.03
C SER A 153 25.63 -17.25 12.14
N ASP A 154 26.93 -17.49 12.25
CA ASP A 154 28.03 -16.87 11.49
C ASP A 154 28.49 -17.69 10.28
N SER A 155 27.78 -18.77 9.97
CA SER A 155 28.05 -19.59 8.80
C SER A 155 27.55 -18.92 7.52
N LEU A 156 28.40 -18.91 6.48
CA LEU A 156 27.99 -18.53 5.12
C LEU A 156 26.76 -19.33 4.64
N VAL A 157 26.62 -20.59 5.07
CA VAL A 157 25.46 -21.43 4.73
C VAL A 157 24.17 -20.83 5.28
N VAL A 158 24.18 -20.34 6.53
CA VAL A 158 23.01 -19.68 7.14
C VAL A 158 22.64 -18.43 6.36
N TRP A 159 23.63 -17.65 5.94
CA TRP A 159 23.40 -16.45 5.15
C TRP A 159 22.80 -16.78 3.76
N VAL A 160 23.36 -17.75 3.04
CA VAL A 160 22.86 -18.16 1.71
C VAL A 160 21.46 -18.75 1.80
N VAL A 161 21.22 -19.64 2.77
CA VAL A 161 19.89 -20.23 3.02
C VAL A 161 18.90 -19.15 3.46
N GLY A 162 19.32 -18.20 4.28
CA GLY A 162 18.51 -17.06 4.69
C GLY A 162 18.11 -16.19 3.51
N PHE A 163 19.07 -15.80 2.68
CA PHE A 163 18.82 -14.99 1.49
C PHE A 163 17.90 -15.68 0.48
N LEU A 164 18.30 -16.86 -0.01
CA LEU A 164 17.52 -17.58 -1.03
C LEU A 164 16.19 -18.10 -0.49
N GLY A 165 16.18 -18.58 0.75
CA GLY A 165 15.01 -19.14 1.39
C GLY A 165 13.95 -18.07 1.67
N VAL A 166 14.33 -16.92 2.23
CA VAL A 166 13.39 -15.81 2.46
C VAL A 166 12.86 -15.27 1.13
N ASP A 167 13.71 -15.12 0.11
CA ASP A 167 13.27 -14.62 -1.20
C ASP A 167 12.31 -15.61 -1.91
N LEU A 168 12.58 -16.92 -1.80
CA LEU A 168 11.69 -17.97 -2.30
C LEU A 168 10.37 -18.02 -1.51
N GLY A 169 10.42 -17.87 -0.18
CA GLY A 169 9.24 -17.77 0.67
C GLY A 169 8.37 -16.57 0.29
N TYR A 170 9.01 -15.43 -0.01
CA TYR A 170 8.33 -14.26 -0.54
C TYR A 170 7.68 -14.55 -1.89
N TYR A 171 8.38 -15.16 -2.86
CA TYR A 171 7.81 -15.52 -4.16
C TYR A 171 6.52 -16.34 -4.02
N TRP A 172 6.52 -17.39 -3.19
CA TRP A 172 5.34 -18.23 -3.01
C TRP A 172 4.21 -17.51 -2.28
N PHE A 173 4.51 -16.74 -1.25
CA PHE A 173 3.52 -15.86 -0.63
C PHE A 173 2.90 -14.94 -1.68
N HIS A 174 3.73 -14.25 -2.45
CA HIS A 174 3.29 -13.20 -3.36
C HIS A 174 2.45 -13.76 -4.49
N ARG A 175 2.87 -14.89 -5.09
CA ARG A 175 2.08 -15.63 -6.06
C ARG A 175 0.72 -16.05 -5.50
N MET A 176 0.68 -16.63 -4.30
CA MET A 176 -0.59 -17.00 -3.66
C MET A 176 -1.43 -15.78 -3.29
N ALA A 177 -0.81 -14.64 -2.99
CA ALA A 177 -1.50 -13.39 -2.73
C ALA A 177 -2.23 -12.83 -3.96
N HIS A 178 -1.85 -13.22 -5.17
CA HIS A 178 -2.57 -12.89 -6.40
C HIS A 178 -3.53 -14.00 -6.83
N GLU A 179 -3.12 -15.27 -6.70
CA GLU A 179 -3.91 -16.40 -7.20
C GLU A 179 -4.95 -16.97 -6.19
N ILE A 180 -5.00 -16.48 -4.95
CA ILE A 180 -5.99 -16.86 -3.93
C ILE A 180 -6.76 -15.62 -3.52
N ASN A 181 -8.07 -15.60 -3.78
CA ASN A 181 -8.91 -14.41 -3.57
C ASN A 181 -8.92 -13.93 -2.11
N LEU A 182 -8.86 -14.84 -1.13
CA LEU A 182 -8.73 -14.46 0.28
C LEU A 182 -7.42 -13.70 0.55
N PHE A 183 -6.29 -14.15 0.00
CA PHE A 183 -5.00 -13.51 0.22
C PHE A 183 -4.87 -12.21 -0.58
N TRP A 184 -5.47 -12.15 -1.77
CA TRP A 184 -5.65 -10.92 -2.53
C TRP A 184 -6.48 -9.91 -1.74
N SER A 185 -7.72 -10.26 -1.42
CA SER A 185 -8.71 -9.34 -0.84
C SER A 185 -8.38 -8.91 0.58
N ALA A 186 -7.77 -9.77 1.39
CA ALA A 186 -7.31 -9.39 2.74
C ALA A 186 -5.91 -8.76 2.69
N GLY A 187 -4.98 -9.35 1.95
CA GLY A 187 -3.55 -9.08 2.12
C GLY A 187 -2.94 -8.10 1.13
N HIS A 188 -3.32 -8.14 -0.15
CA HIS A 188 -2.44 -7.60 -1.18
C HIS A 188 -3.10 -6.64 -2.18
N VAL A 189 -4.42 -6.68 -2.32
CA VAL A 189 -5.18 -5.76 -3.18
C VAL A 189 -4.91 -4.29 -2.87
N VAL A 190 -4.70 -3.95 -1.59
CA VAL A 190 -4.38 -2.57 -1.15
C VAL A 190 -3.12 -2.06 -1.85
N HIS A 191 -2.11 -2.91 -1.98
CA HIS A 191 -0.82 -2.57 -2.60
C HIS A 191 -0.98 -2.23 -4.09
N HIS A 192 -1.83 -2.98 -4.79
CA HIS A 192 -2.13 -2.77 -6.20
C HIS A 192 -3.21 -1.73 -6.47
N SER A 193 -3.83 -1.16 -5.44
CA SER A 193 -4.99 -0.29 -5.62
C SER A 193 -4.65 1.15 -6.01
N SER A 194 -3.38 1.49 -6.14
CA SER A 194 -2.95 2.83 -6.55
C SER A 194 -3.05 2.96 -8.07
N ASP A 195 -3.65 4.05 -8.51
CA ASP A 195 -3.68 4.44 -9.93
C ASP A 195 -2.38 5.16 -10.38
N ALA A 196 -1.49 5.50 -9.44
CA ALA A 196 -0.20 6.15 -9.70
C ALA A 196 0.95 5.20 -9.35
N TYR A 197 2.08 5.26 -10.05
CA TYR A 197 3.20 4.38 -9.75
C TYR A 197 4.46 5.16 -9.41
N ASN A 198 4.80 5.18 -8.13
CA ASN A 198 5.96 5.88 -7.56
C ASN A 198 6.32 5.24 -6.21
N ALA A 199 7.40 5.70 -5.58
CA ALA A 199 7.96 5.10 -4.37
C ALA A 199 6.99 5.09 -3.17
N THR A 200 5.93 5.91 -3.17
CA THR A 200 4.91 5.82 -2.10
C THR A 200 4.10 4.53 -2.18
N VAL A 201 3.99 3.90 -3.36
CA VAL A 201 3.31 2.60 -3.52
C VAL A 201 4.00 1.51 -2.70
N ALA A 202 5.33 1.60 -2.51
CA ALA A 202 6.07 0.66 -1.67
C ALA A 202 5.53 0.61 -0.22
N VAL A 203 5.05 1.75 0.30
CA VAL A 203 4.48 1.84 1.65
C VAL A 203 2.96 1.70 1.69
N ARG A 204 2.31 1.52 0.54
CA ARG A 204 0.87 1.19 0.44
C ARG A 204 0.67 -0.28 0.77
N GLN A 205 0.51 -0.60 2.05
CA GLN A 205 0.45 -1.97 2.54
C GLN A 205 -0.89 -2.27 3.22
N SER A 206 -1.37 -3.51 3.12
CA SER A 206 -2.58 -3.91 3.84
C SER A 206 -2.29 -4.18 5.32
N ALA A 207 -3.20 -3.73 6.18
CA ALA A 207 -3.30 -4.09 7.58
C ALA A 207 -3.30 -5.60 7.84
N LEU A 208 -3.79 -6.41 6.89
CA LEU A 208 -3.92 -7.86 7.07
C LEU A 208 -2.82 -8.69 6.39
N GLN A 209 -1.87 -8.08 5.67
CA GLN A 209 -0.86 -8.79 4.87
C GLN A 209 0.03 -9.76 5.67
N LEU A 210 0.39 -9.38 6.91
CA LEU A 210 1.23 -10.24 7.76
C LEU A 210 0.51 -11.55 8.13
N TYR A 211 -0.82 -11.53 8.24
CA TYR A 211 -1.61 -12.71 8.62
C TYR A 211 -1.84 -13.67 7.44
N THR A 212 -1.61 -13.22 6.21
CA THR A 212 -1.68 -14.07 5.01
C THR A 212 -0.30 -14.55 4.53
N SER A 213 0.81 -14.04 5.09
CA SER A 213 2.17 -14.35 4.60
C SER A 213 3.01 -15.26 5.49
N TRP A 214 2.83 -15.22 6.83
CA TRP A 214 3.73 -15.89 7.79
C TRP A 214 3.96 -17.39 7.53
N MET A 215 2.93 -18.11 7.06
CA MET A 215 2.97 -19.55 6.83
C MET A 215 3.98 -19.98 5.74
N PHE A 216 4.24 -19.11 4.77
CA PHE A 216 5.17 -19.37 3.67
C PHE A 216 6.63 -19.40 4.12
N TYR A 217 6.93 -18.84 5.29
CA TYR A 217 8.28 -18.83 5.85
C TYR A 217 8.52 -19.96 6.84
N LEU A 218 7.48 -20.62 7.38
CA LEU A 218 7.62 -21.68 8.37
C LEU A 218 8.52 -22.85 7.96
N PRO A 219 8.55 -23.31 6.69
CA PRO A 219 9.48 -24.37 6.29
C PRO A 219 10.94 -24.00 6.56
N LEU A 220 11.31 -22.71 6.51
CA LEU A 220 12.67 -22.27 6.82
C LEU A 220 13.02 -22.44 8.30
N ALA A 221 12.04 -22.39 9.21
CA ALA A 221 12.27 -22.58 10.65
C ALA A 221 12.81 -23.97 10.98
N LEU A 222 12.77 -24.92 10.04
CA LEU A 222 13.38 -26.24 10.22
C LEU A 222 14.92 -26.19 10.20
N VAL A 223 15.51 -25.14 9.63
CA VAL A 223 16.98 -25.05 9.41
C VAL A 223 17.58 -23.68 9.72
N LEU A 224 16.81 -22.60 9.64
CA LEU A 224 17.28 -21.23 9.73
C LEU A 224 16.95 -20.61 11.10
N PRO A 225 17.95 -20.14 11.87
CA PRO A 225 17.72 -19.50 13.15
C PRO A 225 16.84 -18.24 13.06
N PRO A 226 15.95 -17.98 14.04
CA PRO A 226 15.05 -16.82 14.02
C PRO A 226 15.74 -15.45 13.83
N PRO A 227 16.92 -15.16 14.44
CA PRO A 227 17.61 -13.89 14.20
C PRO A 227 18.03 -13.69 12.74
N ALA A 228 18.55 -14.73 12.09
CA ALA A 228 18.91 -14.69 10.68
C ALA A 228 17.67 -14.53 9.81
N PHE A 229 16.60 -15.29 10.10
CA PHE A 229 15.31 -15.14 9.41
C PHE A 229 14.79 -13.69 9.48
N HIS A 230 14.74 -13.11 10.68
CA HIS A 230 14.22 -11.76 10.87
C HIS A 230 15.06 -10.72 10.11
N ALA A 231 16.38 -10.83 10.18
CA ALA A 231 17.30 -9.93 9.48
C ALA A 231 17.14 -10.02 7.95
N HIS A 232 17.10 -11.23 7.38
CA HIS A 232 16.86 -11.42 5.94
C HIS A 232 15.45 -10.99 5.51
N ARG A 233 14.43 -11.20 6.35
CA ARG A 233 13.06 -10.73 6.08
C ARG A 233 13.02 -9.21 5.92
N MET A 234 13.75 -8.47 6.76
CA MET A 234 13.83 -7.01 6.67
C MET A 234 14.60 -6.55 5.43
N LEU A 235 15.76 -7.16 5.13
CA LEU A 235 16.51 -6.82 3.92
C LEU A 235 15.73 -7.10 2.64
N ASN A 236 14.95 -8.19 2.60
CA ASN A 236 14.06 -8.49 1.46
C ASN A 236 12.99 -7.41 1.28
N THR A 237 12.40 -6.93 2.37
CA THR A 237 11.48 -5.79 2.33
C THR A 237 12.18 -4.50 1.88
N LEU A 238 13.41 -4.23 2.37
CA LEU A 238 14.16 -3.03 1.96
C LEU A 238 14.49 -3.03 0.47
N PHE A 239 14.88 -4.17 -0.09
CA PHE A 239 15.14 -4.31 -1.53
C PHE A 239 13.93 -3.98 -2.37
N GLN A 240 12.74 -4.37 -1.94
CA GLN A 240 11.52 -4.13 -2.69
C GLN A 240 11.08 -2.66 -2.70
N PHE A 241 11.70 -1.77 -1.94
CA PHE A 241 11.34 -0.35 -1.97
C PHE A 241 11.67 0.30 -3.32
N TRP A 242 12.92 0.16 -3.80
CA TRP A 242 13.43 0.94 -4.94
C TRP A 242 12.85 0.51 -6.30
N ILE A 243 12.28 -0.69 -6.38
CA ILE A 243 11.62 -1.20 -7.60
C ILE A 243 10.29 -0.47 -7.92
N HIS A 244 9.76 0.34 -7.00
CA HIS A 244 8.53 1.11 -7.21
C HIS A 244 8.81 2.48 -7.84
N THR A 245 9.13 2.52 -9.14
CA THR A 245 9.34 3.77 -9.86
C THR A 245 9.09 3.65 -11.36
N GLU A 246 8.63 4.74 -11.98
CA GLU A 246 8.60 4.89 -13.45
C GLU A 246 9.86 5.57 -14.03
N LEU A 247 10.72 6.12 -13.16
CA LEU A 247 11.89 6.91 -13.57
C LEU A 247 13.00 6.03 -14.17
N ILE A 248 13.21 4.85 -13.59
CA ILE A 248 14.21 3.89 -14.06
C ILE A 248 13.56 2.99 -15.10
N ASP A 249 14.09 2.99 -16.32
CA ASP A 249 13.54 2.19 -17.42
C ASP A 249 13.92 0.72 -17.27
N ASN A 250 15.05 0.32 -17.82
CA ASN A 250 15.68 -0.98 -17.60
C ASN A 250 17.12 -0.78 -17.10
N ILE A 251 17.67 -1.79 -16.45
CA ILE A 251 19.07 -1.80 -15.98
C ILE A 251 19.92 -2.83 -16.73
N GLY A 252 19.52 -3.18 -17.96
CA GLY A 252 20.25 -4.07 -18.85
C GLY A 252 20.39 -5.50 -18.31
N PRO A 253 21.60 -6.12 -18.38
CA PRO A 253 21.76 -7.55 -18.04
C PRO A 253 21.41 -7.95 -16.60
N LEU A 254 21.35 -6.99 -15.67
CA LEU A 254 20.95 -7.29 -14.29
C LEU A 254 19.49 -7.77 -14.20
N GLU A 255 18.65 -7.45 -15.19
CA GLU A 255 17.25 -7.89 -15.31
C GLU A 255 17.11 -9.41 -15.58
N TRP A 256 18.21 -10.10 -15.86
CA TRP A 256 18.17 -11.57 -15.93
C TRP A 256 18.11 -12.21 -14.55
N ILE A 257 18.58 -11.51 -13.51
CA ILE A 257 18.79 -12.06 -12.16
C ILE A 257 17.96 -11.32 -11.11
N LEU A 258 17.89 -9.99 -11.17
CA LEU A 258 17.23 -9.15 -10.18
C LEU A 258 15.80 -8.81 -10.60
N ASN A 259 14.90 -8.72 -9.63
CA ASN A 259 13.66 -7.97 -9.80
C ASN A 259 14.00 -6.48 -9.91
N THR A 260 13.40 -5.79 -10.87
CA THR A 260 13.76 -4.41 -11.25
C THR A 260 12.50 -3.57 -11.41
N PRO A 261 12.62 -2.24 -11.49
CA PRO A 261 11.48 -1.37 -11.76
C PRO A 261 10.68 -1.78 -13.01
N SER A 262 11.32 -2.27 -14.08
CA SER A 262 10.61 -2.74 -15.27
C SER A 262 9.72 -3.94 -15.00
N HIS A 263 10.27 -4.98 -14.36
CA HIS A 263 9.50 -6.16 -13.99
C HIS A 263 8.37 -5.84 -13.01
N HIS A 264 8.64 -4.97 -12.03
CA HIS A 264 7.68 -4.62 -11.01
C HIS A 264 6.57 -3.68 -11.51
N ARG A 265 6.85 -2.85 -12.53
CA ARG A 265 5.78 -2.15 -13.26
C ARG A 265 4.81 -3.14 -13.90
N VAL A 266 5.31 -4.14 -14.63
CA VAL A 266 4.47 -5.21 -15.19
C VAL A 266 3.66 -5.88 -14.10
N HIS A 267 4.28 -6.23 -12.98
CA HIS A 267 3.58 -6.82 -11.83
C HIS A 267 2.41 -5.96 -11.32
N HIS A 268 2.61 -4.64 -11.20
CA HIS A 268 1.55 -3.71 -10.80
C HIS A 268 0.56 -3.34 -11.92
N GLY A 269 0.82 -3.79 -13.14
CA GLY A 269 0.01 -3.49 -14.30
C GLY A 269 -1.33 -4.20 -14.27
N ARG A 270 -2.37 -3.50 -14.70
CA ARG A 270 -3.72 -4.03 -14.89
C ARG A 270 -4.01 -4.43 -16.34
N ASN A 271 -3.05 -4.19 -17.24
CA ASN A 271 -3.14 -4.63 -18.63
C ASN A 271 -3.31 -6.16 -18.66
N PRO A 272 -4.04 -6.72 -19.64
CA PRO A 272 -4.21 -8.16 -19.72
C PRO A 272 -2.90 -8.96 -19.72
N TYR A 273 -1.82 -8.45 -20.34
CA TYR A 273 -0.52 -9.14 -20.34
C TYR A 273 0.22 -9.10 -19.00
N CYS A 274 -0.15 -8.17 -18.12
CA CYS A 274 0.47 -7.95 -16.82
C CYS A 274 -0.12 -8.84 -15.71
N ILE A 275 -1.35 -9.35 -15.89
CA ILE A 275 -2.05 -10.09 -14.84
C ILE A 275 -1.33 -11.40 -14.54
N ASP A 276 -1.14 -11.66 -13.24
CA ASP A 276 -0.50 -12.87 -12.71
C ASP A 276 0.94 -13.08 -13.20
N LYS A 277 1.73 -12.00 -13.23
CA LYS A 277 3.15 -11.99 -13.65
C LYS A 277 4.09 -11.41 -12.59
N ASN A 278 5.36 -11.82 -12.65
CA ASN A 278 6.50 -11.23 -11.95
C ASN A 278 6.33 -11.11 -10.42
N TYR A 279 6.21 -12.24 -9.73
CA TYR A 279 5.98 -12.30 -8.28
C TYR A 279 7.25 -12.20 -7.40
N ALA A 280 8.45 -12.24 -7.99
CA ALA A 280 9.69 -12.24 -7.24
C ALA A 280 9.87 -10.98 -6.36
N GLY A 281 10.50 -11.14 -5.20
CA GLY A 281 10.88 -10.01 -4.34
C GLY A 281 12.19 -9.38 -4.81
N THR A 282 13.29 -10.14 -4.67
CA THR A 282 14.65 -9.71 -5.01
C THR A 282 15.16 -10.35 -6.29
N LEU A 283 14.95 -11.66 -6.47
CA LEU A 283 15.50 -12.40 -7.60
C LEU A 283 14.42 -12.80 -8.60
N ILE A 284 14.41 -12.20 -9.80
CA ILE A 284 13.46 -12.52 -10.88
C ILE A 284 13.63 -13.97 -11.41
N ILE A 285 14.70 -14.65 -11.01
CA ILE A 285 14.96 -16.04 -11.37
C ILE A 285 13.80 -16.96 -11.01
N TRP A 286 13.08 -16.68 -9.91
CA TRP A 286 11.93 -17.50 -9.50
C TRP A 286 10.81 -17.44 -10.53
N ASP A 287 10.49 -16.25 -11.04
CA ASP A 287 9.50 -16.10 -12.11
C ASP A 287 9.89 -16.80 -13.39
N ARG A 288 11.18 -16.78 -13.73
CA ARG A 288 11.70 -17.51 -14.90
C ARG A 288 11.62 -19.01 -14.72
N MET A 289 11.97 -19.51 -13.52
CA MET A 289 11.93 -20.93 -13.18
C MET A 289 10.49 -21.49 -13.15
N PHE A 290 9.54 -20.71 -12.63
CA PHE A 290 8.15 -21.13 -12.43
C PHE A 290 7.19 -20.65 -13.54
N GLY A 291 7.72 -20.03 -14.61
CA GLY A 291 6.94 -19.66 -15.79
C GLY A 291 6.00 -18.46 -15.63
N THR A 292 6.28 -17.59 -14.66
CA THR A 292 5.48 -16.39 -14.36
C THR A 292 6.15 -15.09 -14.81
N PHE A 293 7.30 -15.17 -15.47
CA PHE A 293 8.02 -14.01 -16.01
C PHE A 293 7.31 -13.39 -17.22
N GLU A 294 7.23 -12.06 -17.25
CA GLU A 294 6.82 -11.25 -18.40
C GLU A 294 7.66 -9.98 -18.48
N ALA A 295 8.17 -9.67 -19.68
CA ALA A 295 8.93 -8.44 -19.92
C ALA A 295 7.99 -7.25 -20.16
N GLU A 296 8.41 -6.05 -19.76
CA GLU A 296 7.62 -4.83 -20.01
C GLU A 296 7.59 -4.52 -21.51
N ARG A 297 6.37 -4.36 -22.06
CA ARG A 297 6.16 -4.06 -23.47
C ARG A 297 6.03 -2.55 -23.69
N ARG A 298 6.93 -1.78 -23.08
CA ARG A 298 6.80 -0.31 -22.91
C ARG A 298 6.58 0.45 -24.21
N ASP A 299 7.17 -0.03 -25.31
CA ASP A 299 7.08 0.59 -26.64
C ASP A 299 5.80 0.25 -27.42
N GLU A 300 5.10 -0.82 -27.03
CA GLU A 300 3.92 -1.35 -27.72
C GLU A 300 2.64 -1.10 -26.91
N GLU A 301 2.69 -1.42 -25.63
CA GLU A 301 1.57 -1.33 -24.69
C GLU A 301 2.08 -0.85 -23.31
N PRO A 302 2.15 0.47 -23.08
CA PRO A 302 2.53 1.04 -21.79
C PRO A 302 1.65 0.53 -20.65
N VAL A 303 2.30 0.28 -19.51
CA VAL A 303 1.63 -0.25 -18.32
C VAL A 303 0.65 0.78 -17.75
N SER A 304 -0.55 0.33 -17.40
CA SER A 304 -1.58 1.06 -16.68
C SER A 304 -1.81 0.45 -15.31
N TYR A 305 -1.85 1.27 -14.26
CA TYR A 305 -1.91 0.81 -12.86
C TYR A 305 -3.31 0.92 -12.24
N GLY A 306 -3.47 0.35 -11.04
CA GLY A 306 -4.73 0.31 -10.31
C GLY A 306 -5.49 -0.99 -10.54
N LEU A 307 -6.66 -1.11 -9.90
CA LEU A 307 -7.45 -2.34 -9.96
C LEU A 307 -8.18 -2.48 -11.31
N THR A 308 -8.46 -3.73 -11.71
CA THR A 308 -9.19 -4.01 -12.96
C THR A 308 -10.61 -3.44 -12.92
N HIS A 309 -11.37 -3.68 -11.83
CA HIS A 309 -12.80 -3.35 -11.76
C HIS A 309 -13.20 -2.31 -10.71
N VAL A 310 -12.40 -2.10 -9.65
CA VAL A 310 -12.82 -1.29 -8.51
C VAL A 310 -12.26 0.12 -8.60
N GLN A 311 -13.13 1.10 -8.33
CA GLN A 311 -12.75 2.51 -8.33
C GLN A 311 -11.92 2.86 -7.08
N PRO A 312 -10.88 3.68 -7.23
CA PRO A 312 -10.10 4.19 -6.10
C PRO A 312 -10.98 4.93 -5.08
N THR A 313 -10.61 4.84 -3.81
CA THR A 313 -11.24 5.58 -2.71
C THR A 313 -10.16 6.11 -1.77
N PHE A 314 -10.45 7.23 -1.10
CA PHE A 314 -9.58 7.84 -0.10
C PHE A 314 -9.99 7.49 1.33
N ASP A 315 -11.11 6.78 1.50
CA ASP A 315 -11.53 6.29 2.82
C ASP A 315 -10.60 5.15 3.27
N PRO A 316 -9.83 5.33 4.36
CA PRO A 316 -8.86 4.34 4.79
C PRO A 316 -9.51 2.99 5.15
N TRP A 317 -10.73 2.98 5.67
CA TRP A 317 -11.41 1.73 6.03
C TRP A 317 -11.84 0.96 4.79
N ARG A 318 -12.37 1.66 3.79
CA ARG A 318 -12.75 1.05 2.52
C ARG A 318 -11.55 0.54 1.76
N VAL A 319 -10.46 1.32 1.68
CA VAL A 319 -9.18 0.86 1.11
C VAL A 319 -8.77 -0.45 1.76
N GLN A 320 -8.84 -0.56 3.09
CA GLN A 320 -8.38 -1.73 3.81
C GLN A 320 -9.31 -2.96 3.74
N PHE A 321 -10.63 -2.78 3.75
CA PHE A 321 -11.56 -3.87 4.06
C PHE A 321 -12.69 -4.08 3.05
N GLU A 322 -12.90 -3.18 2.09
CA GLU A 322 -14.03 -3.29 1.16
C GLU A 322 -13.96 -4.55 0.29
N HIS A 323 -12.77 -4.89 -0.21
CA HIS A 323 -12.57 -6.10 -1.00
C HIS A 323 -12.85 -7.38 -0.19
N LEU A 324 -12.33 -7.46 1.03
CA LEU A 324 -12.59 -8.59 1.92
C LEU A 324 -14.08 -8.71 2.27
N ALA A 325 -14.76 -7.60 2.56
CA ALA A 325 -16.19 -7.58 2.84
C ALA A 325 -17.02 -8.10 1.64
N ARG A 326 -16.69 -7.66 0.42
CA ARG A 326 -17.33 -8.15 -0.81
C ARG A 326 -17.07 -9.63 -1.04
N LEU A 327 -15.85 -10.10 -0.81
CA LEU A 327 -15.49 -11.51 -0.92
C LEU A 327 -16.31 -12.37 0.04
N VAL A 328 -16.36 -11.97 1.32
CA VAL A 328 -17.12 -12.68 2.37
C VAL A 328 -18.61 -12.70 2.02
N ALA A 329 -19.19 -11.57 1.61
CA ALA A 329 -20.57 -11.50 1.17
C ALA A 329 -20.85 -12.41 -0.04
N ARG A 330 -19.91 -12.50 -0.99
CA ARG A 330 -20.02 -13.39 -2.15
C ARG A 330 -19.96 -14.86 -1.74
N ALA A 331 -19.09 -15.22 -0.81
CA ALA A 331 -18.98 -16.58 -0.29
C ALA A 331 -20.27 -17.01 0.45
N PHE A 332 -20.91 -16.12 1.22
CA PHE A 332 -22.19 -16.40 1.88
C PHE A 332 -23.37 -16.56 0.91
N ARG A 333 -23.30 -15.92 -0.26
CA ARG A 333 -24.31 -16.03 -1.32
C ARG A 333 -24.05 -17.19 -2.28
N ALA A 334 -22.97 -17.96 -2.07
CA ALA A 334 -22.63 -19.06 -2.96
C ALA A 334 -23.70 -20.17 -2.91
N PRO A 335 -24.04 -20.81 -4.05
CA PRO A 335 -25.10 -21.82 -4.10
C PRO A 335 -24.83 -23.08 -3.27
N SER A 336 -23.56 -23.36 -2.97
CA SER A 336 -23.14 -24.53 -2.21
C SER A 336 -21.95 -24.20 -1.31
N PHE A 337 -21.72 -25.03 -0.29
CA PHE A 337 -20.53 -24.93 0.55
C PHE A 337 -19.22 -25.07 -0.26
N GLY A 338 -19.23 -25.93 -1.28
CA GLY A 338 -18.08 -26.08 -2.18
C GLY A 338 -17.78 -24.79 -2.96
N ASP A 339 -18.81 -24.08 -3.41
CA ASP A 339 -18.65 -22.81 -4.13
C ASP A 339 -18.29 -21.65 -3.21
N ALA A 340 -18.71 -21.71 -1.95
CA ALA A 340 -18.23 -20.80 -0.91
C ALA A 340 -16.72 -20.96 -0.72
N LEU A 341 -16.22 -22.21 -0.59
CA LEU A 341 -14.79 -22.47 -0.48
C LEU A 341 -14.01 -22.06 -1.73
N ARG A 342 -14.51 -22.37 -2.93
CA ARG A 342 -13.88 -21.92 -4.19
C ARG A 342 -13.87 -20.39 -4.29
N THR A 343 -14.92 -19.70 -3.85
CA THR A 343 -14.96 -18.23 -3.82
C THR A 343 -13.78 -17.67 -3.01
N LEU A 344 -13.45 -18.30 -1.88
CA LEU A 344 -12.35 -17.88 -1.02
C LEU A 344 -10.96 -18.28 -1.56
N PHE A 345 -10.82 -19.49 -2.12
CA PHE A 345 -9.52 -20.10 -2.40
C PHE A 345 -9.11 -20.14 -3.88
N TYR A 346 -10.03 -19.88 -4.81
CA TYR A 346 -9.70 -19.70 -6.23
C TYR A 346 -9.32 -18.23 -6.49
N GLY A 347 -8.89 -17.93 -7.72
CA GLY A 347 -8.40 -16.60 -8.08
C GLY A 347 -9.50 -15.53 -8.05
N PRO A 348 -9.12 -14.24 -7.98
CA PRO A 348 -10.07 -13.12 -7.94
C PRO A 348 -11.08 -13.09 -9.10
N GLY A 349 -10.68 -13.58 -10.28
CA GLY A 349 -11.52 -13.67 -11.47
C GLY A 349 -12.48 -14.88 -11.49
N TRP A 350 -12.36 -15.83 -10.56
CA TRP A 350 -13.26 -16.99 -10.53
C TRP A 350 -14.69 -16.59 -10.16
N THR A 351 -15.70 -17.29 -10.69
CA THR A 351 -17.12 -17.14 -10.31
C THR A 351 -17.84 -18.49 -10.30
N PHE A 352 -18.86 -18.63 -9.44
CA PHE A 352 -19.75 -19.80 -9.42
C PHE A 352 -20.87 -19.70 -10.48
N VAL A 353 -20.98 -18.58 -11.18
CA VAL A 353 -21.90 -18.43 -12.31
C VAL A 353 -21.32 -19.19 -13.50
N VAL A 354 -22.10 -20.13 -14.03
CA VAL A 354 -21.76 -20.85 -15.26
C VAL A 354 -22.36 -20.06 -16.42
N ASP A 355 -21.51 -19.65 -17.36
CA ASP A 355 -21.92 -18.99 -18.59
C ASP A 355 -21.82 -19.96 -19.79
N ASP A 356 -22.05 -19.46 -21.01
CA ASP A 356 -22.03 -20.27 -22.25
C ASP A 356 -20.66 -20.92 -22.54
N ARG A 357 -19.59 -20.50 -21.85
CA ARG A 357 -18.23 -21.07 -21.94
C ARG A 357 -18.03 -22.24 -20.97
N GLY A 358 -19.00 -22.52 -20.10
CA GLY A 358 -18.95 -23.58 -19.11
C GLY A 358 -18.44 -23.11 -17.74
N PRO A 359 -17.97 -24.04 -16.88
CA PRO A 359 -17.48 -23.68 -15.54
C PRO A 359 -16.24 -22.80 -15.59
N CYS A 360 -16.23 -21.75 -14.77
CA CYS A 360 -15.12 -20.81 -14.68
C CYS A 360 -13.80 -21.50 -14.21
N PRO A 361 -12.68 -21.33 -14.94
CA PRO A 361 -11.36 -21.85 -14.55
C PRO A 361 -10.87 -21.29 -13.21
N ARG A 362 -9.95 -21.98 -12.54
CA ARG A 362 -9.45 -21.62 -11.19
C ARG A 362 -9.07 -20.14 -11.05
N LEU A 363 -8.44 -19.53 -12.05
CA LEU A 363 -7.97 -18.14 -11.98
C LEU A 363 -8.96 -17.13 -12.60
N GLY A 364 -10.11 -17.58 -13.10
CA GLY A 364 -10.99 -16.78 -13.93
C GLY A 364 -10.69 -16.92 -15.42
N HIS A 365 -11.50 -16.27 -16.23
CA HIS A 365 -11.26 -16.12 -17.67
C HIS A 365 -10.41 -14.86 -17.89
N PHE A 366 -9.23 -15.01 -18.49
CA PHE A 366 -8.35 -13.86 -18.78
C PHE A 366 -8.97 -12.94 -19.84
N GLU A 367 -9.90 -13.45 -20.66
CA GLU A 367 -10.65 -12.69 -21.64
C GLU A 367 -11.61 -11.67 -21.00
N ASP A 368 -11.99 -11.87 -19.74
CA ASP A 368 -12.88 -10.96 -18.99
C ASP A 368 -12.11 -9.76 -18.41
N ILE A 369 -10.77 -9.78 -18.46
CA ILE A 369 -9.94 -8.66 -18.01
C ILE A 369 -10.17 -7.48 -18.97
N PRO A 370 -10.60 -6.30 -18.45
CA PRO A 370 -10.84 -5.15 -19.29
C PRO A 370 -9.58 -4.75 -20.06
N LYS A 371 -9.69 -4.69 -21.39
CA LYS A 371 -8.62 -4.13 -22.22
C LYS A 371 -8.44 -2.65 -21.87
N VAL A 372 -7.22 -2.25 -21.61
CA VAL A 372 -6.87 -0.85 -21.40
C VAL A 372 -6.40 -0.29 -22.74
N ASP A 373 -7.06 0.76 -23.23
CA ASP A 373 -6.59 1.44 -24.43
C ASP A 373 -5.28 2.17 -24.11
N ALA A 374 -4.19 1.76 -24.76
CA ALA A 374 -2.87 2.36 -24.63
C ALA A 374 -2.86 3.86 -24.98
N HIS A 375 -3.81 4.32 -25.80
CA HIS A 375 -3.98 5.69 -26.27
C HIS A 375 -5.15 6.44 -25.61
N SER A 376 -6.16 5.75 -25.07
CA SER A 376 -7.21 6.38 -24.24
C SER A 376 -6.82 6.31 -22.77
N GLU A 377 -6.21 7.40 -22.29
CA GLU A 377 -6.01 7.67 -20.86
C GLU A 377 -5.22 6.63 -20.04
N SER A 378 -4.25 5.94 -20.65
CA SER A 378 -3.23 5.12 -19.96
C SER A 378 -2.46 5.86 -18.84
N GLY A 379 -2.56 7.20 -18.77
CA GLY A 379 -1.93 8.04 -17.75
C GLY A 379 -2.89 8.96 -16.96
N LYS A 380 -4.17 8.62 -16.81
CA LYS A 380 -5.07 9.38 -15.91
C LYS A 380 -5.65 8.45 -14.84
N MET A 381 -5.51 8.88 -13.58
CA MET A 381 -6.24 8.28 -12.47
C MET A 381 -7.74 8.25 -12.78
N ARG A 382 -8.37 7.09 -12.61
CA ARG A 382 -9.80 6.88 -12.92
C ARG A 382 -10.69 7.65 -11.96
N HIS A 383 -10.26 7.75 -10.69
CA HIS A 383 -10.94 8.54 -9.68
C HIS A 383 -10.15 9.81 -9.39
N ARG A 384 -10.81 10.96 -9.52
CA ARG A 384 -10.27 12.23 -9.02
C ARG A 384 -11.24 12.77 -7.97
N PRO A 385 -10.76 13.03 -6.74
CA PRO A 385 -11.56 13.72 -5.74
C PRO A 385 -11.91 15.13 -6.27
N PRO A 386 -12.85 15.83 -5.61
CA PRO A 386 -13.04 17.26 -5.84
C PRO A 386 -11.66 17.96 -5.84
N PRO A 387 -11.40 18.87 -6.78
CA PRO A 387 -10.06 19.41 -6.98
C PRO A 387 -9.64 20.20 -5.74
N ALA A 388 -8.93 19.56 -4.79
CA ALA A 388 -8.55 20.22 -3.56
C ALA A 388 -7.67 21.43 -3.84
N THR A 389 -7.81 22.44 -3.00
CA THR A 389 -6.88 23.56 -2.97
C THR A 389 -5.50 23.09 -2.48
N GLY A 390 -4.45 23.77 -2.92
CA GLY A 390 -3.09 23.47 -2.43
C GLY A 390 -2.97 23.64 -0.90
N SER A 391 -3.78 24.52 -0.31
CA SER A 391 -3.85 24.71 1.13
C SER A 391 -4.51 23.54 1.87
N LEU A 392 -5.58 22.92 1.32
CA LEU A 392 -6.12 21.67 1.88
C LEU A 392 -5.09 20.54 1.81
N ASN A 393 -4.29 20.48 0.74
CA ASN A 393 -3.21 19.50 0.63
C ASN A 393 -2.16 19.65 1.74
N VAL A 394 -1.71 20.89 2.00
CA VAL A 394 -0.79 21.19 3.12
C VAL A 394 -1.43 20.85 4.46
N TYR A 395 -2.70 21.17 4.65
CA TYR A 395 -3.46 20.87 5.86
C TYR A 395 -3.46 19.36 6.18
N CYS A 396 -3.90 18.54 5.22
CA CYS A 396 -3.97 17.09 5.40
C CYS A 396 -2.58 16.47 5.61
N LEU A 397 -1.55 16.99 4.94
CA LEU A 397 -0.18 16.53 5.11
C LEU A 397 0.36 16.82 6.51
N LEU A 398 0.09 18.02 7.06
CA LEU A 398 0.44 18.37 8.44
C LEU A 398 -0.30 17.46 9.44
N GLY A 399 -1.60 17.21 9.22
CA GLY A 399 -2.38 16.26 10.03
C GLY A 399 -1.78 14.86 10.02
N PHE A 400 -1.41 14.35 8.84
CA PHE A 400 -0.74 13.05 8.68
C PHE A 400 0.58 12.99 9.44
N PHE A 401 1.47 13.99 9.29
CA PHE A 401 2.76 13.98 9.99
C PHE A 401 2.64 14.14 11.51
N LEU A 402 1.61 14.84 12.00
CA LEU A 402 1.30 14.86 13.43
C LEU A 402 0.87 13.47 13.93
N ALA A 403 0.03 12.76 13.18
CA ALA A 403 -0.35 11.38 13.50
C ALA A 403 0.86 10.43 13.49
N GLN A 404 1.70 10.51 12.45
CA GLN A 404 2.94 9.74 12.36
C GLN A 404 3.90 10.04 13.52
N GLY A 405 4.06 11.32 13.88
CA GLY A 405 4.91 11.75 14.99
C GLY A 405 4.39 11.24 16.34
N ALA A 406 3.07 11.31 16.57
CA ALA A 406 2.44 10.77 17.77
C ALA A 406 2.67 9.25 17.90
N HIS A 407 2.51 8.50 16.81
CA HIS A 407 2.81 7.07 16.76
C HIS A 407 4.28 6.77 17.06
N SER A 408 5.20 7.51 16.43
CA SER A 408 6.64 7.28 16.55
C SER A 408 7.15 7.56 17.97
N LEU A 409 6.58 8.54 18.66
CA LEU A 409 6.94 8.88 20.05
C LEU A 409 6.29 7.96 21.09
N ALA A 410 5.14 7.36 20.75
CA ALA A 410 4.48 6.41 21.63
C ALA A 410 5.28 5.11 21.79
N GLY A 411 6.00 4.67 20.74
CA GLY A 411 6.74 3.40 20.72
C GLY A 411 7.83 3.24 21.80
N PRO A 412 8.77 4.19 21.97
CA PRO A 412 9.84 4.11 22.98
C PRO A 412 9.38 4.24 24.43
N ALA A 413 8.18 4.75 24.70
CA ALA A 413 7.65 4.97 26.05
C ALA A 413 7.22 3.66 26.77
N LEU A 414 7.60 2.49 26.25
CA LEU A 414 6.93 1.20 26.48
C LEU A 414 7.92 0.07 26.80
N GLY A 415 8.73 0.28 27.84
CA GLY A 415 9.43 -0.84 28.45
C GLY A 415 8.46 -1.92 28.97
N PRO A 416 8.94 -3.16 29.21
CA PRO A 416 8.09 -4.35 29.44
C PRO A 416 7.32 -4.41 30.78
N GLY A 417 6.92 -3.30 31.41
CA GLY A 417 6.51 -3.34 32.84
C GLY A 417 5.53 -2.29 33.37
N GLY A 418 4.75 -1.57 32.56
CA GLY A 418 3.81 -0.56 33.07
C GLY A 418 2.35 -0.73 32.61
N THR A 419 1.39 -0.75 33.53
CA THR A 419 -0.06 -0.67 33.26
C THR A 419 -0.54 0.67 32.65
N PRO A 420 0.12 1.85 32.85
CA PRO A 420 -0.22 3.10 32.16
C PRO A 420 0.01 3.09 30.64
N THR A 421 0.64 2.04 30.10
CA THR A 421 1.02 1.87 28.69
C THR A 421 -0.19 1.64 27.79
N LEU A 422 -1.19 0.83 28.16
CA LEU A 422 -2.27 0.43 27.24
C LEU A 422 -3.25 1.57 26.90
N MET A 423 -3.56 2.45 27.85
CA MET A 423 -4.48 3.57 27.61
C MET A 423 -3.86 4.62 26.67
N VAL A 424 -2.58 4.94 26.88
CA VAL A 424 -1.84 5.83 25.97
C VAL A 424 -1.74 5.21 24.58
N HIS A 425 -1.56 3.89 24.50
CA HIS A 425 -1.55 3.15 23.23
C HIS A 425 -2.88 3.24 22.50
N GLY A 426 -3.97 2.91 23.20
CA GLY A 426 -5.32 3.03 22.65
C GLY A 426 -5.62 4.46 22.20
N ALA A 427 -5.22 5.47 22.98
CA ALA A 427 -5.44 6.87 22.63
C ALA A 427 -4.64 7.30 21.37
N VAL A 428 -3.37 6.91 21.26
CA VAL A 428 -2.55 7.21 20.07
C VAL A 428 -3.09 6.49 18.84
N ILE A 429 -3.45 5.22 18.96
CA ILE A 429 -4.04 4.45 17.86
C ILE A 429 -5.37 5.06 17.42
N ALA A 430 -6.26 5.40 18.37
CA ALA A 430 -7.51 6.07 18.08
C ALA A 430 -7.29 7.44 17.40
N PHE A 431 -6.32 8.22 17.89
CA PHE A 431 -5.94 9.49 17.28
C PHE A 431 -5.46 9.33 15.84
N VAL A 432 -4.58 8.34 15.58
CA VAL A 432 -4.08 8.05 14.24
C VAL A 432 -5.23 7.64 13.31
N LEU A 433 -6.01 6.63 13.69
CA LEU A 433 -7.13 6.14 12.88
C LEU A 433 -8.16 7.22 12.60
N LEU A 434 -8.50 8.04 13.59
CA LEU A 434 -9.43 9.17 13.42
C LEU A 434 -8.84 10.24 12.48
N THR A 435 -7.54 10.53 12.56
CA THR A 435 -6.85 11.47 11.66
C THR A 435 -6.82 10.95 10.22
N LEU A 436 -6.51 9.67 10.02
CA LEU A 436 -6.54 9.07 8.69
C LEU A 436 -7.96 9.10 8.10
N THR A 437 -8.97 8.82 8.95
CA THR A 437 -10.39 8.86 8.55
C THR A 437 -10.81 10.27 8.13
N THR A 438 -10.45 11.30 8.90
CA THR A 438 -10.81 12.68 8.54
C THR A 438 -10.06 13.19 7.32
N VAL A 439 -8.78 12.83 7.14
CA VAL A 439 -8.02 13.13 5.91
C VAL A 439 -8.71 12.51 4.69
N GLY A 440 -9.05 11.22 4.74
CA GLY A 440 -9.77 10.55 3.66
C GLY A 440 -11.14 11.16 3.38
N ALA A 441 -11.87 11.54 4.43
CA ALA A 441 -13.18 12.17 4.33
C ALA A 441 -13.12 13.57 3.69
N LEU A 442 -12.13 14.38 4.06
CA LEU A 442 -11.88 15.70 3.49
C LEU A 442 -11.50 15.60 2.02
N TYR A 443 -10.66 14.64 1.62
CA TYR A 443 -10.37 14.46 0.20
C TYR A 443 -11.55 13.95 -0.59
N SER A 444 -12.39 13.11 0.00
CA SER A 444 -13.59 12.60 -0.66
C SER A 444 -14.74 13.62 -0.70
N GLY A 445 -14.62 14.78 -0.05
CA GLY A 445 -15.66 15.82 -0.08
C GLY A 445 -16.88 15.52 0.77
N HIS A 446 -16.78 14.65 1.78
CA HIS A 446 -17.93 14.29 2.61
C HIS A 446 -18.43 15.48 3.44
N SER A 447 -19.76 15.61 3.54
CA SER A 447 -20.42 16.69 4.31
C SER A 447 -20.11 16.65 5.81
N TRP A 448 -19.86 15.45 6.36
CA TRP A 448 -19.52 15.23 7.76
C TRP A 448 -18.03 15.38 8.08
N ALA A 449 -17.17 15.55 7.06
CA ALA A 449 -15.71 15.60 7.25
C ALA A 449 -15.27 16.79 8.13
N VAL A 450 -15.79 17.99 7.84
CA VAL A 450 -15.44 19.22 8.58
C VAL A 450 -15.92 19.16 10.05
N PRO A 451 -17.17 18.78 10.37
CA PRO A 451 -17.60 18.59 11.75
C PRO A 451 -16.74 17.57 12.52
N LEU A 452 -16.43 16.42 11.91
CA LEU A 452 -15.63 15.38 12.56
C LEU A 452 -14.20 15.84 12.82
N GLU A 453 -13.59 16.54 11.87
CA GLU A 453 -12.24 17.08 12.01
C GLU A 453 -12.16 18.17 13.09
N CYS A 454 -13.15 19.05 13.19
CA CYS A 454 -13.27 19.99 14.30
C CYS A 454 -13.34 19.28 15.66
N ALA A 455 -14.16 18.23 15.77
CA ALA A 455 -14.25 17.44 16.99
C ALA A 455 -12.92 16.75 17.33
N ARG A 456 -12.27 16.12 16.34
CA ARG A 456 -10.95 15.48 16.48
C ARG A 456 -9.90 16.47 17.00
N LEU A 457 -9.83 17.66 16.43
CA LEU A 457 -8.87 18.69 16.83
C LEU A 457 -9.12 19.19 18.26
N LEU A 458 -10.37 19.47 18.62
CA LEU A 458 -10.70 19.91 19.98
C LEU A 458 -10.39 18.83 21.03
N LEU A 459 -10.75 17.58 20.74
CA LEU A 459 -10.48 16.45 21.62
C LEU A 459 -8.98 16.20 21.80
N SER A 460 -8.22 16.23 20.70
CA SER A 460 -6.78 16.02 20.73
C SER A 460 -6.02 17.16 21.42
N ILE A 461 -6.40 18.43 21.19
CA ILE A 461 -5.84 19.56 21.95
C ILE A 461 -6.14 19.41 23.44
N GLY A 462 -7.38 19.09 23.81
CA GLY A 462 -7.77 18.84 25.20
C GLY A 462 -6.94 17.72 25.83
N TYR A 463 -6.75 16.61 25.12
CA TYR A 463 -5.90 15.51 25.57
C TYR A 463 -4.45 15.93 25.77
N LEU A 464 -3.85 16.66 24.83
CA LEU A 464 -2.46 17.13 24.93
C LEU A 464 -2.26 18.07 26.11
N LEU A 465 -3.21 18.97 26.36
CA LEU A 465 -3.18 19.89 27.51
C LEU A 465 -3.35 19.15 28.86
N LEU A 466 -4.12 18.07 28.89
CA LEU A 466 -4.24 17.21 30.07
C LEU A 466 -2.98 16.36 30.29
N ALA A 467 -2.40 15.82 29.22
CA ALA A 467 -1.15 15.05 29.27
C ALA A 467 0.03 15.90 29.79
N GLU A 468 0.01 17.22 29.53
CA GLU A 468 0.99 18.17 30.06
C GLU A 468 0.88 18.39 31.59
N ARG A 469 -0.33 18.21 32.15
CA ARG A 469 -0.71 18.64 33.51
C ARG A 469 -0.66 17.56 34.61
N ASP A 470 0.13 16.50 34.47
CA ASP A 470 0.35 15.45 35.51
C ASP A 470 -0.62 14.24 35.59
N LEU A 471 -0.97 13.60 34.46
CA LEU A 471 -1.61 12.27 34.50
C LEU A 471 -0.65 11.06 34.34
N PHE A 472 0.63 11.28 34.03
CA PHE A 472 1.62 10.21 33.81
C PHE A 472 3.02 10.48 34.42
N SER A 473 3.13 11.44 35.34
CA SER A 473 4.40 11.92 35.89
C SER A 473 5.20 10.88 36.71
N SER A 474 4.62 9.73 37.04
CA SER A 474 5.32 8.64 37.73
C SER A 474 6.03 7.66 36.79
N ALA A 475 5.78 7.67 35.48
CA ALA A 475 6.30 6.65 34.56
C ALA A 475 7.38 7.12 33.58
N ILE A 476 7.52 8.43 33.32
CA ILE A 476 8.42 8.94 32.26
C ILE A 476 9.12 10.23 32.73
N ARG A 477 10.43 10.16 33.00
CA ARG A 477 11.28 11.33 33.29
C ARG A 477 11.79 11.95 31.98
N LEU A 478 11.10 12.90 31.34
CA LEU A 478 11.64 13.57 30.14
C LEU A 478 11.11 15.01 30.00
N SER A 479 11.99 16.02 30.05
CA SER A 479 11.69 17.45 29.80
C SER A 479 11.39 17.76 28.33
N ASP A 480 11.92 16.96 27.39
CA ASP A 480 11.86 17.24 25.95
C ASP A 480 10.50 16.91 25.32
N TYR A 481 9.78 15.93 25.88
CA TYR A 481 8.47 15.52 25.38
C TYR A 481 7.39 16.57 25.62
N ARG A 482 7.48 17.34 26.71
CA ARG A 482 6.52 18.43 27.01
C ARG A 482 6.57 19.54 25.96
N VAL A 483 7.75 19.82 25.41
CA VAL A 483 7.91 20.78 24.30
C VAL A 483 7.19 20.26 23.05
N TYR A 484 7.37 18.99 22.72
CA TYR A 484 6.66 18.36 21.60
C TYR A 484 5.15 18.41 21.77
N LEU A 485 4.62 18.03 22.95
CA LEU A 485 3.17 18.07 23.23
C LEU A 485 2.59 19.47 23.04
N ARG A 486 3.27 20.50 23.54
CA ARG A 486 2.86 21.91 23.37
C ARG A 486 2.89 22.34 21.91
N LEU A 487 3.95 21.99 21.18
CA LEU A 487 4.05 22.30 19.75
C LEU A 487 2.95 21.58 18.95
N ALA A 488 2.70 20.30 19.23
CA ALA A 488 1.62 19.54 18.60
C ALA A 488 0.25 20.15 18.90
N ALA A 489 -0.01 20.57 20.15
CA ALA A 489 -1.25 21.24 20.53
C ALA A 489 -1.42 22.58 19.81
N LEU A 490 -0.34 23.37 19.73
CA LEU A 490 -0.33 24.63 19.00
C LEU A 490 -0.62 24.42 17.51
N VAL A 491 0.06 23.47 16.85
CA VAL A 491 -0.18 23.17 15.43
C VAL A 491 -1.62 22.72 15.22
N GLN A 492 -2.16 21.83 16.06
CA GLN A 492 -3.56 21.41 15.96
C GLN A 492 -4.55 22.57 16.18
N PHE A 493 -4.24 23.50 17.08
CA PHE A 493 -5.04 24.70 17.26
C PHE A 493 -5.01 25.62 16.03
N LEU A 494 -3.84 25.80 15.41
CA LEU A 494 -3.71 26.56 14.17
C LEU A 494 -4.45 25.89 13.00
N LEU A 495 -4.39 24.55 12.91
CA LEU A 495 -5.18 23.77 11.94
C LEU A 495 -6.69 23.95 12.19
N PHE A 496 -7.13 23.96 13.44
CA PHE A 496 -8.54 24.22 13.78
C PHE A 496 -9.00 25.60 13.30
N ILE A 497 -8.24 26.66 13.62
CA ILE A 497 -8.55 28.02 13.16
C ILE A 497 -8.60 28.06 11.63
N TRP A 498 -7.60 27.47 10.97
CA TRP A 498 -7.54 27.43 9.51
C TRP A 498 -8.76 26.74 8.90
N LEU A 499 -9.14 25.56 9.41
CA LEU A 499 -10.27 24.80 8.89
C LEU A 499 -11.57 25.59 9.05
N VAL A 500 -11.82 26.15 10.23
CA VAL A 500 -13.04 26.93 10.50
C VAL A 500 -13.13 28.14 9.58
N THR A 501 -12.02 28.83 9.31
CA THR A 501 -11.97 30.02 8.46
C THR A 501 -12.05 29.70 6.96
N HIS A 502 -11.57 28.54 6.52
CA HIS A 502 -11.48 28.16 5.10
C HIS A 502 -12.45 27.05 4.68
N ARG A 503 -13.35 26.59 5.56
CA ARG A 503 -14.29 25.48 5.29
C ARG A 503 -15.13 25.62 4.01
N ASN A 504 -15.39 26.85 3.57
CA ASN A 504 -16.18 27.13 2.37
C ASN A 504 -15.34 27.22 1.07
N SER A 505 -14.01 27.12 1.17
CA SER A 505 -13.07 27.27 0.05
C SER A 505 -12.05 26.13 -0.04
N LEU A 506 -12.37 24.97 0.55
CA LEU A 506 -11.47 23.80 0.55
C LEU A 506 -11.20 23.24 -0.85
N TYR A 507 -12.16 23.37 -1.76
CA TYR A 507 -12.11 22.83 -3.12
C TYR A 507 -12.12 23.94 -4.17
N LYS A 508 -11.43 23.73 -5.29
CA LYS A 508 -11.45 24.64 -6.43
C LYS A 508 -12.85 24.64 -7.07
N PRO A 509 -13.35 25.79 -7.56
CA PRO A 509 -14.60 25.82 -8.31
C PRO A 509 -14.49 24.93 -9.55
N ALA A 510 -15.56 24.19 -9.86
CA ALA A 510 -15.62 23.37 -11.06
C ALA A 510 -15.41 24.26 -12.30
N SER A 511 -14.40 23.93 -13.11
CA SER A 511 -14.12 24.66 -14.34
C SER A 511 -15.18 24.30 -15.40
N GLY A 512 -16.16 25.18 -15.60
CA GLY A 512 -17.09 25.15 -16.73
C GLY A 512 -18.50 24.62 -16.40
N GLY A 513 -19.44 25.54 -16.17
CA GLY A 513 -20.88 25.27 -15.98
C GLY A 513 -21.46 26.07 -14.81
N PRO A 514 -22.68 26.63 -14.92
CA PRO A 514 -23.21 27.57 -13.93
C PRO A 514 -23.28 26.91 -12.55
N ALA A 515 -22.87 27.67 -11.54
CA ALA A 515 -22.72 27.28 -10.15
C ALA A 515 -24.06 26.93 -9.46
N LYS A 516 -24.70 25.84 -9.87
CA LYS A 516 -25.87 25.23 -9.20
C LYS A 516 -25.94 23.72 -9.51
N ALA A 517 -24.91 22.95 -9.13
CA ALA A 517 -25.00 21.49 -9.19
C ALA A 517 -24.06 20.73 -8.21
N ALA A 518 -23.36 21.42 -7.30
CA ALA A 518 -22.43 20.77 -6.37
C ALA A 518 -23.09 20.32 -5.05
N THR A 519 -24.31 20.78 -4.74
CA THR A 519 -25.02 20.44 -3.49
C THR A 519 -26.06 19.34 -3.64
N ALA A 520 -26.30 18.82 -4.86
CA ALA A 520 -27.38 17.85 -5.13
C ALA A 520 -26.89 16.46 -5.56
N ARG A 521 -25.58 16.24 -5.71
CA ARG A 521 -25.02 14.96 -6.18
C ARG A 521 -24.48 14.06 -5.07
N ALA A 522 -24.38 14.55 -3.84
CA ALA A 522 -23.97 13.78 -2.66
C ALA A 522 -25.09 12.94 -2.04
N THR A 523 -26.35 13.10 -2.49
CA THR A 523 -27.52 12.40 -1.93
C THR A 523 -28.03 11.26 -2.79
N THR A 524 -27.49 11.04 -3.99
CA THR A 524 -27.99 10.01 -4.93
C THR A 524 -27.14 8.74 -4.98
N GLU A 525 -25.87 8.77 -4.54
CA GLU A 525 -25.02 7.55 -4.54
C GLU A 525 -25.23 6.65 -3.32
N GLU A 526 -25.72 7.16 -2.18
CA GLU A 526 -26.12 6.31 -1.05
C GLU A 526 -27.43 5.53 -1.34
N GLY A 527 -28.33 6.06 -2.17
CA GLY A 527 -29.56 5.39 -2.58
C GLY A 527 -29.34 4.25 -3.58
N ALA A 528 -28.37 4.39 -4.49
CA ALA A 528 -28.09 3.39 -5.52
C ALA A 528 -27.51 2.08 -4.96
N SER A 529 -26.77 2.14 -3.83
CA SER A 529 -26.28 0.92 -3.16
C SER A 529 -27.40 0.16 -2.43
N ALA A 530 -28.46 0.86 -2.02
CA ALA A 530 -29.63 0.26 -1.38
C ALA A 530 -30.65 -0.30 -2.40
N GLU A 531 -30.82 0.33 -3.57
CA GLU A 531 -31.72 -0.16 -4.62
C GLU A 531 -31.17 -1.37 -5.40
N ALA A 532 -29.84 -1.51 -5.53
CA ALA A 532 -29.23 -2.73 -6.06
C ALA A 532 -29.43 -3.93 -5.11
N ALA A 533 -29.65 -3.68 -3.81
CA ALA A 533 -29.95 -4.72 -2.83
C ALA A 533 -31.45 -5.09 -2.79
N SER A 534 -32.37 -4.21 -3.20
CA SER A 534 -33.82 -4.48 -3.19
C SER A 534 -34.36 -5.06 -4.51
N SER A 535 -33.73 -4.73 -5.64
CA SER A 535 -34.15 -5.19 -6.98
C SER A 535 -33.83 -6.66 -7.30
N SER A 536 -33.02 -7.34 -6.48
CA SER A 536 -32.79 -8.79 -6.58
C SER A 536 -33.75 -9.65 -5.74
N ALA A 537 -34.67 -9.03 -4.99
CA ALA A 537 -35.59 -9.73 -4.09
C ALA A 537 -37.06 -9.81 -4.60
N SER A 538 -37.37 -9.36 -5.82
CA SER A 538 -38.76 -9.29 -6.33
C SER A 538 -39.07 -10.11 -7.59
N SER A 539 -38.27 -11.12 -7.94
CA SER A 539 -38.58 -12.03 -9.06
C SER A 539 -38.60 -13.51 -8.68
N SER A 540 -39.36 -13.88 -7.64
CA SER A 540 -39.67 -15.30 -7.40
C SER A 540 -40.93 -15.53 -6.54
N VAL A 541 -42.08 -14.92 -6.87
CA VAL A 541 -43.37 -15.40 -6.33
C VAL A 541 -44.47 -15.16 -7.37
N ALA A 542 -44.68 -16.12 -8.27
CA ALA A 542 -45.94 -16.27 -8.99
C ALA A 542 -46.07 -17.69 -9.51
N THR A 543 -46.57 -18.62 -8.69
CA THR A 543 -47.34 -19.79 -9.11
C THR A 543 -47.77 -20.57 -7.87
N ALA A 544 -49.07 -20.50 -7.57
CA ALA A 544 -49.92 -21.53 -6.95
C ALA A 544 -50.95 -20.88 -6.01
N THR A 545 -52.17 -20.67 -6.51
CA THR A 545 -53.43 -20.94 -5.78
C THR A 545 -54.61 -20.63 -6.71
N GLY A 546 -55.36 -21.66 -7.06
CA GLY A 546 -56.62 -21.54 -7.80
C GLY A 546 -57.37 -22.86 -7.75
N ALA A 547 -58.06 -23.09 -6.62
CA ALA A 547 -58.88 -24.26 -6.36
C ALA A 547 -59.99 -24.46 -7.41
N GLY A 548 -60.30 -25.72 -7.69
CA GLY A 548 -61.36 -26.12 -8.62
C GLY A 548 -62.77 -26.04 -8.04
N GLY A 549 -63.76 -26.20 -8.92
CA GLY A 549 -65.15 -26.45 -8.54
C GLY A 549 -66.22 -26.05 -9.56
N LEU A 550 -66.39 -26.87 -10.61
CA LEU A 550 -67.67 -27.31 -11.21
C LEU A 550 -68.78 -26.30 -11.58
N SER A 551 -69.18 -26.29 -12.87
CA SER A 551 -70.47 -26.86 -13.32
C SER A 551 -70.88 -26.43 -14.76
N LYS A 552 -70.95 -27.44 -15.65
CA LYS A 552 -71.92 -27.72 -16.74
C LYS A 552 -72.60 -26.55 -17.49
N ARG A 553 -72.51 -26.57 -18.83
CA ARG A 553 -73.52 -27.16 -19.76
C ARG A 553 -73.19 -26.86 -21.25
N LYS A 554 -73.31 -27.95 -22.03
CA LYS A 554 -73.51 -28.10 -23.49
C LYS A 554 -72.43 -27.60 -24.44
#